data_AF-A0AAV0A2G1-F1
#
_entry.id   AF-A0AAV0A2G1-F1
#
_cell.length_a   1.000
_cell.length_b   1.000
_cell.length_c   1.000
_cell.angle_alpha   90.00
_cell.angle_beta   90.00
_cell.angle_gamma   90.00
#
_symmetry.space_group_name_H-M   'P 1'
#
loop_
_entity.id
_entity.type
_entity.pdbx_description
1 polymer ?
#
loop_
_entity_poly.entity_id
_entity_poly.type
_entity_poly.pdbx_seq_one_letter_code
_entity_poly.pdbx_strand_id
1 'polypeptide(L)'
;MSKEPGEDVDLFDMKRFQSSFKKILQRALKNVTVSFKVDGNNAVWIRVAWGTQYSQPNQYKPTFVVYYPQTPYAFISTCHLKSTVPLLHQALKIASKHHQIVQMDLRSRHLDSLKAIVFKEYDQTFESHNSAVPLQEGSLGLDMNLDSNIIHENMEEKERIQRITQKTFGAYPQPQLEFAQYKLETKFKSDISGGILADRKEPLRCLVKFSSPHLLEALKSLAPAGIADAPLSPLLTCIPSKKMNYFKIRDK
;
A
#
# COMPACT_ATOMS: atom_id res chain seq x y z
N MET A 1 22.65 35.68 27.01
CA MET A 1 23.47 34.49 26.68
C MET A 1 22.66 33.64 25.72
N SER A 2 23.02 33.73 24.45
CA SER A 2 22.42 33.01 23.33
C SER A 2 22.86 31.54 23.40
N LYS A 3 21.93 30.61 23.54
CA LYS A 3 22.22 29.19 23.31
C LYS A 3 21.87 28.88 21.86
N GLU A 4 22.87 28.49 21.09
CA GLU A 4 22.72 27.94 19.75
C GLU A 4 21.86 26.66 19.81
N PRO A 5 20.96 26.43 18.85
CA PRO A 5 20.27 25.15 18.73
C PRO A 5 21.22 24.17 18.04
N GLY A 6 22.10 23.56 18.81
CA GLY A 6 22.71 22.29 18.44
C GLY A 6 21.60 21.23 18.46
N GLU A 7 20.98 21.00 17.30
CA GLU A 7 20.18 19.80 17.07
C GLU A 7 21.09 18.59 17.25
N ASP A 8 21.08 17.99 18.45
CA ASP A 8 21.46 16.59 18.64
C ASP A 8 20.48 15.75 17.82
N VAL A 9 20.81 15.56 16.54
CA VAL A 9 20.19 14.54 15.71
C VAL A 9 20.44 13.22 16.44
N ASP A 10 19.42 12.65 17.09
CA ASP A 10 19.47 11.33 17.75
C ASP A 10 19.77 10.29 16.65
N LEU A 11 21.05 10.17 16.33
CA LEU A 11 21.60 9.29 15.30
C LEU A 11 21.17 7.89 15.68
N PHE A 12 20.31 7.30 14.85
CA PHE A 12 19.81 5.96 15.07
C PHE A 12 20.97 4.97 15.12
N ASP A 13 21.31 4.50 16.32
CA ASP A 13 22.36 3.49 16.50
C ASP A 13 21.83 2.11 16.11
N MET A 14 22.23 1.71 14.90
CA MET A 14 21.88 0.43 14.31
C MET A 14 22.32 -0.77 15.16
N LYS A 15 23.53 -0.72 15.74
CA LYS A 15 24.07 -1.84 16.53
C LYS A 15 23.27 -2.00 17.83
N ARG A 16 22.89 -0.87 18.45
CA ARG A 16 22.03 -0.86 19.63
C ARG A 16 20.63 -1.38 19.31
N PHE A 17 20.04 -0.99 18.19
CA PHE A 17 18.77 -1.53 17.71
C PHE A 17 18.81 -3.05 17.55
N GLN A 18 19.77 -3.57 16.77
CA GLN A 18 19.91 -5.02 16.51
C GLN A 18 20.10 -5.82 17.80
N SER A 19 20.94 -5.31 18.70
CA SER A 19 21.20 -5.92 20.01
C SER A 19 19.96 -5.92 20.90
N SER A 20 19.25 -4.79 20.98
CA SER A 20 18.01 -4.66 21.76
C SER A 20 16.93 -5.60 21.23
N PHE A 21 16.69 -5.57 19.92
CA PHE A 21 15.70 -6.41 19.24
C PHE A 21 15.95 -7.90 19.50
N LYS A 22 17.20 -8.35 19.32
CA LYS A 22 17.59 -9.74 19.56
C LYS A 22 17.39 -10.14 21.02
N LYS A 23 17.79 -9.30 21.98
CA LYS A 23 17.62 -9.55 23.41
C LYS A 23 16.16 -9.68 23.82
N ILE A 24 15.26 -8.85 23.27
CA ILE A 24 13.83 -8.89 23.60
C ILE A 24 13.24 -10.24 23.15
N LEU A 25 13.50 -10.66 21.92
CA LEU A 25 12.96 -11.92 21.39
C LEU A 25 13.54 -13.15 22.11
N GLN A 26 14.84 -13.17 22.41
CA GLN A 26 15.48 -14.27 23.12
C GLN A 26 15.06 -14.39 24.59
N ARG A 27 14.65 -13.28 25.21
CA ARG A 27 14.07 -13.30 26.57
C ARG A 27 12.67 -13.89 26.58
N ALA A 28 11.88 -13.63 25.53
CA ALA A 28 10.50 -14.11 25.44
C ALA A 28 10.42 -15.57 24.94
N LEU A 29 11.32 -15.99 24.06
CA LEU A 29 11.33 -17.32 23.46
C LEU A 29 12.70 -17.99 23.61
N LYS A 30 12.71 -19.20 24.18
CA LYS A 30 13.93 -20.02 24.34
C LYS A 30 14.54 -20.40 22.99
N ASN A 31 13.70 -20.74 22.01
CA ASN A 31 14.11 -21.23 20.70
C ASN A 31 13.74 -20.22 19.61
N VAL A 32 14.62 -19.25 19.36
CA VAL A 32 14.47 -18.27 18.27
C VAL A 32 15.83 -17.97 17.64
N THR A 33 15.87 -17.92 16.31
CA THR A 33 17.07 -17.47 15.58
C THR A 33 16.77 -16.13 14.93
N VAL A 34 17.59 -15.12 15.24
CA VAL A 34 17.49 -13.79 14.64
C VAL A 34 18.80 -13.49 13.90
N SER A 35 18.69 -13.15 12.63
CA SER A 35 19.81 -12.76 11.77
C SER A 35 19.52 -11.40 11.14
N PHE A 36 20.57 -10.60 10.95
CA PHE A 36 20.47 -9.26 10.39
C PHE A 36 21.34 -9.17 9.14
N LYS A 37 20.84 -8.47 8.13
CA LYS A 37 21.62 -8.03 6.98
C LYS A 37 21.32 -6.55 6.76
N VAL A 38 22.35 -5.72 6.82
CA VAL A 38 22.24 -4.30 6.49
C VAL A 38 22.47 -4.17 5.00
N ASP A 39 21.59 -3.43 4.33
CA ASP A 39 21.65 -3.16 2.90
C ASP A 39 22.12 -1.73 2.62
N GLY A 40 22.61 -1.46 1.41
CA GLY A 40 23.25 -0.18 1.04
C GLY A 40 22.37 1.05 1.23
N ASN A 41 21.05 0.89 1.17
CA ASN A 41 20.07 1.97 1.37
C ASN A 41 19.75 2.23 2.86
N ASN A 42 20.66 1.87 3.77
CA ASN A 42 20.48 1.91 5.23
C ASN A 42 19.27 1.11 5.74
N ALA A 43 18.74 0.19 4.93
CA ALA A 43 17.67 -0.72 5.33
C ALA A 43 18.24 -1.90 6.11
N VAL A 44 17.50 -2.39 7.09
CA VAL A 44 17.83 -3.64 7.78
C VAL A 44 16.84 -4.71 7.44
N TRP A 45 17.39 -5.79 6.89
CA TRP A 45 16.71 -7.06 6.72
C TRP A 45 16.91 -7.89 7.99
N ILE A 46 15.80 -8.21 8.64
CA ILE A 46 15.77 -9.03 9.84
C ILE A 46 15.11 -10.34 9.45
N ARG A 47 15.83 -11.45 9.60
CA ARG A 47 15.29 -12.80 9.45
C ARG A 47 15.05 -13.38 10.83
N VAL A 48 13.81 -13.76 11.13
CA VAL A 48 13.41 -14.38 12.39
C VAL A 48 12.88 -15.78 12.11
N ALA A 49 13.61 -16.80 12.57
CA ALA A 49 13.14 -18.19 12.57
C ALA A 49 12.54 -18.52 13.94
N TRP A 50 11.26 -18.91 13.95
CA TRP A 50 10.50 -19.18 15.16
C TRP A 50 10.59 -20.65 15.55
N GLY A 51 10.84 -20.91 16.82
CA GLY A 51 10.67 -22.21 17.47
C GLY A 51 9.58 -22.16 18.52
N THR A 52 9.23 -23.32 19.06
CA THR A 52 8.34 -23.43 20.22
C THR A 52 9.16 -23.74 21.47
N GLN A 53 8.53 -23.82 22.64
CA GLN A 53 9.24 -24.21 23.88
C GLN A 53 9.87 -25.61 23.78
N TYR A 54 9.31 -26.48 22.94
CA TYR A 54 9.71 -27.88 22.80
C TYR A 54 10.39 -28.19 21.46
N SER A 55 10.37 -27.26 20.50
CA SER A 55 10.91 -27.49 19.16
C SER A 55 11.95 -26.43 18.79
N GLN A 56 12.98 -26.88 18.06
CA GLN A 56 13.99 -26.00 17.47
C GLN A 56 13.35 -25.00 16.48
N PRO A 57 14.01 -23.85 16.24
CA PRO A 57 13.49 -22.84 15.34
C PRO A 57 13.47 -23.34 13.89
N ASN A 58 12.30 -23.22 13.24
CA ASN A 58 12.12 -23.67 11.87
C ASN A 58 12.79 -22.71 10.88
N GLN A 59 13.93 -23.13 10.33
CA GLN A 59 14.72 -22.32 9.38
C GLN A 59 14.08 -22.22 7.99
N TYR A 60 13.16 -23.12 7.63
CA TYR A 60 12.49 -23.13 6.32
C TYR A 60 11.29 -22.18 6.26
N LYS A 61 10.75 -21.79 7.41
CA LYS A 61 9.59 -20.89 7.51
C LYS A 61 9.90 -19.63 8.35
N PRO A 62 10.92 -18.84 7.98
CA PRO A 62 11.25 -17.62 8.69
C PRO A 62 10.23 -16.50 8.40
N THR A 63 10.16 -15.53 9.31
CA THR A 63 9.53 -14.23 9.07
C THR A 63 10.62 -13.22 8.74
N PHE A 64 10.42 -12.48 7.67
CA PHE A 64 11.29 -11.39 7.26
C PHE A 64 10.68 -10.06 7.67
N VAL A 65 11.52 -9.17 8.21
CA VAL A 65 11.17 -7.78 8.46
C VAL A 65 12.17 -6.90 7.75
N VAL A 66 11.69 -5.91 7.01
CA VAL A 66 12.51 -4.87 6.40
C VAL A 66 12.19 -3.56 7.09
N TYR A 67 13.16 -3.02 7.80
CA TYR A 67 13.02 -1.77 8.55
C TYR A 67 13.95 -0.71 7.98
N TYR A 68 13.41 0.48 7.75
CA TYR A 68 14.14 1.63 7.27
C TYR A 68 14.24 2.64 8.42
N PRO A 69 15.40 2.77 9.09
CA PRO A 69 15.55 3.63 10.26
C PRO A 69 15.14 5.09 10.05
N GLN A 70 15.25 5.57 8.82
CA GLN A 70 14.91 6.94 8.43
C GLN A 70 13.40 7.15 8.24
N THR A 71 12.59 6.10 8.37
CA THR A 71 11.14 6.19 8.18
C THR A 71 10.41 5.46 9.31
N PRO A 72 9.16 5.86 9.63
CA PRO A 72 8.37 5.19 10.67
C PRO A 72 7.78 3.84 10.21
N TYR A 73 8.18 3.32 9.04
CA TYR A 73 7.56 2.15 8.42
C TYR A 73 8.45 0.91 8.53
N ALA A 74 7.82 -0.23 8.80
CA ALA A 74 8.43 -1.54 8.77
C ALA A 74 7.56 -2.48 7.92
N PHE A 75 8.18 -3.21 7.00
CA PHE A 75 7.51 -4.20 6.17
C PHE A 75 7.72 -5.59 6.76
N ILE A 76 6.64 -6.33 7.01
CA ILE A 76 6.68 -7.63 7.67
C ILE A 76 6.09 -8.67 6.72
N SER A 77 6.83 -9.74 6.46
CA SER A 77 6.32 -10.86 5.68
C SER A 77 5.22 -11.60 6.43
N THR A 78 4.38 -12.37 5.73
CA THR A 78 3.37 -13.19 6.38
C THR A 78 4.00 -14.15 7.38
N CYS A 79 3.61 -14.04 8.66
CA CYS A 79 4.06 -14.94 9.71
C CYS A 79 3.16 -16.18 9.77
N HIS A 80 3.77 -17.37 9.71
CA HIS A 80 3.02 -18.63 9.83
C HIS A 80 2.47 -18.85 11.24
N LEU A 81 3.24 -18.44 12.25
CA LEU A 81 2.87 -18.61 13.65
C LEU A 81 2.20 -17.33 14.15
N LYS A 82 0.89 -17.21 13.94
CA LYS A 82 0.14 -15.98 14.25
C LYS A 82 0.29 -15.51 15.70
N SER A 83 0.56 -16.42 16.65
CA SER A 83 0.78 -16.09 18.06
C SER A 83 2.06 -15.30 18.33
N THR A 84 3.07 -15.33 17.45
CA THR A 84 4.33 -14.58 17.63
C THR A 84 4.28 -13.17 17.05
N VAL A 85 3.24 -12.83 16.28
CA VAL A 85 3.07 -11.50 15.67
C VAL A 85 3.02 -10.38 16.71
N PRO A 86 2.25 -10.47 17.82
CA PRO A 86 2.24 -9.43 18.84
C PRO A 86 3.62 -9.23 19.50
N LEU A 87 4.34 -10.34 19.74
CA LEU A 87 5.69 -10.30 20.29
C LEU A 87 6.67 -9.62 19.33
N LEU A 88 6.59 -9.92 18.03
CA LEU A 88 7.39 -9.28 17.00
C LEU A 88 7.13 -7.76 16.96
N HIS A 89 5.87 -7.35 17.00
CA HIS A 89 5.46 -5.95 17.03
C HIS A 89 6.01 -5.24 18.28
N GLN A 90 5.95 -5.87 19.45
CA GLN A 90 6.49 -5.34 20.69
C GLN A 90 8.02 -5.21 20.63
N ALA A 91 8.72 -6.21 20.09
CA ALA A 91 10.16 -6.17 19.94
C ALA A 91 10.61 -5.06 18.99
N LEU A 92 9.91 -4.87 17.86
CA LEU A 92 10.15 -3.76 16.94
C LEU A 92 9.94 -2.41 17.63
N LYS A 93 8.78 -2.23 18.27
CA LYS A 93 8.40 -1.01 18.99
C LYS A 93 9.45 -0.59 20.02
N ILE A 94 9.85 -1.51 20.90
CA ILE A 94 10.80 -1.21 21.98
C ILE A 94 12.21 -0.99 21.41
N ALA A 95 12.65 -1.81 20.46
CA ALA A 95 13.98 -1.67 19.88
C ALA A 95 14.14 -0.37 19.10
N SER A 96 13.11 0.07 18.37
CA SER A 96 13.13 1.31 17.61
C SER A 96 12.81 2.55 18.44
N LYS A 97 12.57 2.42 19.76
CA LYS A 97 12.13 3.50 20.66
C LYS A 97 10.82 4.20 20.24
N HIS A 98 9.93 3.52 19.55
CA HIS A 98 8.63 4.08 19.15
C HIS A 98 7.54 3.80 20.20
N HIS A 99 6.54 4.67 20.30
CA HIS A 99 5.46 4.52 21.28
C HIS A 99 4.36 3.55 20.83
N GLN A 100 4.07 3.50 19.52
CA GLN A 100 2.96 2.74 18.96
C GLN A 100 3.37 2.08 17.64
N ILE A 101 2.78 0.93 17.37
CA ILE A 101 2.85 0.24 16.08
C ILE A 101 1.43 -0.07 15.61
N VAL A 102 1.12 0.29 14.38
CA VAL A 102 -0.21 0.09 13.78
C VAL A 102 -0.02 -0.68 12.48
N GLN A 103 -0.79 -1.74 12.29
CA GLN A 103 -0.80 -2.48 11.04
C GLN A 103 -1.63 -1.71 10.01
N MET A 104 -1.03 -1.42 8.85
CA MET A 104 -1.74 -0.80 7.74
C MET A 104 -2.58 -1.84 6.98
N ASP A 105 -3.71 -1.41 6.42
CA ASP A 105 -4.58 -2.22 5.55
C ASP A 105 -4.03 -2.30 4.11
N LEU A 106 -2.71 -2.46 3.97
CA LEU A 106 -1.98 -2.57 2.71
C LEU A 106 -1.17 -3.86 2.68
N ARG A 107 -1.41 -4.70 1.66
CA ARG A 107 -0.70 -5.97 1.49
C ARG A 107 -0.43 -6.25 0.01
N SER A 108 0.80 -6.63 -0.30
CA SER A 108 1.22 -7.08 -1.63
C SER A 108 2.31 -8.15 -1.52
N ARG A 109 2.67 -8.80 -2.64
CA ARG A 109 3.85 -9.67 -2.75
C ARG A 109 5.12 -8.89 -3.09
N HIS A 110 4.99 -7.69 -3.65
CA HIS A 110 6.09 -6.88 -4.17
C HIS A 110 6.49 -5.80 -3.15
N LEU A 111 7.65 -5.96 -2.52
CA LEU A 111 8.15 -5.05 -1.48
C LEU A 111 8.48 -3.66 -2.03
N ASP A 112 9.10 -3.61 -3.20
CA ASP A 112 9.38 -2.40 -3.98
C ASP A 112 8.11 -1.59 -4.26
N SER A 113 7.04 -2.27 -4.67
CA SER A 113 5.75 -1.63 -4.94
C SER A 113 5.09 -1.12 -3.64
N LEU A 114 5.18 -1.88 -2.55
CA LEU A 114 4.72 -1.41 -1.23
C LEU A 114 5.52 -0.20 -0.76
N LYS A 115 6.85 -0.22 -0.93
CA LYS A 115 7.73 0.90 -0.62
C LYS A 115 7.33 2.14 -1.42
N ALA A 116 7.15 1.99 -2.73
CA ALA A 116 6.72 3.07 -3.61
C ALA A 116 5.40 3.69 -3.12
N ILE A 117 4.36 2.87 -2.85
CA ILE A 117 3.05 3.33 -2.35
C ILE A 117 3.18 4.06 -1.01
N VAL A 118 3.93 3.48 -0.06
CA VAL A 118 4.02 3.98 1.31
C VAL A 118 4.87 5.25 1.39
N PHE A 119 5.98 5.31 0.65
CA PHE A 119 6.88 6.46 0.64
C PHE A 119 6.46 7.54 -0.36
N LYS A 120 5.48 7.25 -1.23
CA LYS A 120 5.09 8.12 -2.36
C LYS A 120 6.27 8.42 -3.29
N GLU A 121 7.14 7.43 -3.48
CA GLU A 121 8.33 7.53 -4.37
C GLU A 121 8.01 7.33 -5.86
N TYR A 122 6.73 7.23 -6.22
CA TYR A 122 6.26 7.14 -7.60
C TYR A 122 5.44 8.41 -7.87
N ASP A 123 5.69 9.03 -9.02
CA ASP A 123 5.11 10.30 -9.42
C ASP A 123 3.60 10.16 -9.66
N GLN A 124 2.83 10.18 -8.58
CA GLN A 124 1.48 10.68 -8.58
C GLN A 124 1.58 12.19 -8.44
N THR A 125 1.74 12.87 -9.57
CA THR A 125 1.32 14.26 -9.68
C THR A 125 -0.19 14.32 -9.48
N PHE A 126 -0.66 14.14 -8.24
CA PHE A 126 -1.86 14.80 -7.79
C PHE A 126 -1.51 16.28 -7.80
N GLU A 127 -1.58 16.92 -8.97
CA GLU A 127 -1.47 18.36 -9.06
C GLU A 127 -2.62 18.96 -8.26
N SER A 128 -2.35 19.21 -6.98
CA SER A 128 -2.87 20.40 -6.33
C SER A 128 -2.46 21.56 -7.20
N HIS A 129 -3.44 22.08 -7.93
CA HIS A 129 -3.48 23.34 -8.65
C HIS A 129 -2.18 24.16 -8.57
N ASN A 130 -1.60 24.43 -9.75
CA ASN A 130 -0.54 25.41 -10.03
C ASN A 130 0.86 24.81 -10.16
N SER A 131 1.14 24.08 -11.25
CA SER A 131 2.42 24.22 -11.92
C SER A 131 2.24 24.04 -13.42
N ALA A 132 2.23 25.16 -14.14
CA ALA A 132 2.22 25.16 -15.59
C ALA A 132 3.61 24.72 -16.09
N VAL A 133 3.78 23.42 -16.31
CA VAL A 133 4.81 22.91 -17.22
C VAL A 133 4.06 22.42 -18.46
N PRO A 134 4.33 22.95 -19.66
CA PRO A 134 3.69 22.45 -20.86
C PRO A 134 4.15 21.00 -21.03
N LEU A 135 3.20 20.07 -20.90
CA LEU A 135 3.41 18.68 -21.26
C LEU A 135 3.87 18.66 -22.72
N GLN A 136 5.14 18.32 -22.93
CA GLN A 136 5.62 17.94 -24.25
C GLN A 136 4.72 16.82 -24.72
N GLU A 137 3.97 17.14 -25.77
CA GLU A 137 3.09 16.27 -26.51
C GLU A 137 3.92 15.05 -26.96
N GLY A 138 3.86 13.99 -26.16
CA GLY A 138 4.47 12.71 -26.46
C GLY A 138 3.66 12.01 -27.54
N SER A 139 3.62 12.60 -28.73
CA SER A 139 3.25 11.94 -29.95
C SER A 139 4.29 10.85 -30.23
N LEU A 140 4.12 9.70 -29.58
CA LEU A 140 4.74 8.47 -30.04
C LEU A 140 4.16 8.20 -31.43
N GLY A 141 4.98 8.46 -32.45
CA GLY A 141 4.65 8.33 -33.85
C GLY A 141 4.04 6.96 -34.18
N LEU A 142 2.72 6.93 -34.24
CA LEU A 142 1.96 6.03 -35.08
C LEU A 142 1.47 6.87 -36.25
N ASP A 143 2.42 7.31 -37.07
CA ASP A 143 2.13 7.73 -38.45
C ASP A 143 1.92 6.45 -39.27
N MET A 144 0.92 5.66 -38.87
CA MET A 144 0.39 4.59 -39.68
C MET A 144 -0.54 5.27 -40.68
N ASN A 145 -0.19 5.17 -41.96
CA ASN A 145 -1.06 5.48 -43.10
C ASN A 145 -2.53 5.16 -42.78
N LEU A 146 -3.25 6.17 -42.29
CA LEU A 146 -4.67 6.12 -42.00
C LEU A 146 -5.33 6.70 -43.24
N ASP A 147 -6.08 5.86 -43.93
CA ASP A 147 -6.91 6.25 -45.08
C ASP A 147 -7.69 7.52 -44.70
N SER A 148 -7.46 8.62 -45.44
CA SER A 148 -7.97 9.96 -45.13
C SER A 148 -9.50 10.04 -45.10
N ASN A 149 -10.18 8.96 -45.47
CA ASN A 149 -11.63 8.79 -45.45
C ASN A 149 -12.19 8.25 -44.13
N ILE A 150 -11.33 7.82 -43.18
CA ILE A 150 -11.77 7.27 -41.89
C ILE A 150 -11.91 8.39 -40.86
N ILE A 151 -13.14 8.89 -40.69
CA ILE A 151 -13.48 9.87 -39.66
C ILE A 151 -13.53 9.16 -38.30
N HIS A 152 -12.67 9.59 -37.37
CA HIS A 152 -12.71 9.11 -35.98
C HIS A 152 -13.72 9.95 -35.19
N GLU A 153 -15.00 9.59 -35.26
CA GLU A 153 -16.11 10.32 -34.62
C GLU A 153 -15.93 10.52 -33.10
N ASN A 154 -15.18 9.62 -32.45
CA ASN A 154 -15.01 9.60 -30.99
C ASN A 154 -13.64 10.14 -30.51
N MET A 155 -12.94 10.90 -31.35
CA MET A 155 -11.59 11.38 -31.05
C MET A 155 -11.56 12.34 -29.85
N GLU A 156 -12.47 13.31 -29.81
CA GLU A 156 -12.56 14.29 -28.71
C GLU A 156 -12.83 13.63 -27.36
N GLU A 157 -13.72 12.64 -27.34
CA GLU A 157 -14.05 11.88 -26.13
C GLU A 157 -12.88 10.99 -25.69
N LYS A 158 -12.19 10.34 -26.63
CA LYS A 158 -10.98 9.56 -26.34
C LYS A 158 -9.89 10.43 -25.72
N GLU A 159 -9.68 11.63 -26.24
CA GLU A 159 -8.74 12.62 -25.67
C GLU A 159 -9.20 13.10 -24.29
N ARG A 160 -10.50 13.33 -24.09
CA ARG A 160 -11.08 13.67 -22.78
C ARG A 160 -10.81 12.57 -21.75
N ILE A 161 -11.09 11.32 -22.11
CA ILE A 161 -10.86 10.14 -21.26
C ILE A 161 -9.37 10.01 -20.92
N GLN A 162 -8.48 10.19 -21.91
CA GLN A 162 -7.04 10.12 -21.70
C GLN A 162 -6.55 11.20 -20.74
N ARG A 163 -7.00 12.46 -20.91
CA ARG A 163 -6.66 13.58 -20.01
C ARG A 163 -7.11 13.31 -18.57
N ILE A 164 -8.33 12.84 -18.38
CA ILE A 164 -8.87 12.51 -17.05
C ILE A 164 -8.10 11.35 -16.41
N THR A 165 -7.79 10.32 -17.19
CA THR A 165 -7.05 9.15 -16.73
C THR A 165 -5.64 9.52 -16.30
N GLN A 166 -4.95 10.34 -17.10
CA GLN A 166 -3.61 10.85 -16.77
C GLN A 166 -3.62 11.76 -15.55
N LYS A 167 -4.64 12.61 -15.39
CA LYS A 167 -4.81 13.43 -14.18
C LYS A 167 -5.05 12.58 -12.91
N THR A 168 -5.68 11.42 -13.07
CA THR A 168 -6.08 10.58 -11.93
C THR A 168 -4.98 9.63 -11.48
N PHE A 169 -4.30 8.97 -12.43
CA PHE A 169 -3.27 7.97 -12.14
C PHE A 169 -1.84 8.48 -12.36
N GLY A 170 -1.66 9.57 -13.10
CA GLY A 170 -0.36 10.05 -13.56
C GLY A 170 0.06 9.43 -14.89
N ALA A 171 1.14 9.97 -15.47
CA ALA A 171 1.70 9.49 -16.73
C ALA A 171 2.52 8.21 -16.55
N TYR A 172 3.11 8.01 -15.38
CA TYR A 172 4.06 6.94 -15.11
C TYR A 172 3.39 5.57 -14.85
N PRO A 173 4.17 4.48 -14.96
CA PRO A 173 3.71 3.13 -14.60
C PRO A 173 3.29 3.07 -13.13
N GLN A 174 2.16 2.41 -12.85
CA GLN A 174 1.68 2.27 -11.48
C GLN A 174 2.42 1.14 -10.73
N PRO A 175 2.57 1.27 -9.40
CA PRO A 175 3.15 0.20 -8.59
C PRO A 175 2.33 -1.08 -8.68
N GLN A 176 3.00 -2.23 -8.58
CA GLN A 176 2.33 -3.52 -8.72
C GLN A 176 1.54 -3.85 -7.47
N LEU A 177 0.26 -4.15 -7.68
CA LEU A 177 -0.65 -4.58 -6.63
C LEU A 177 -1.50 -5.71 -7.17
N GLU A 178 -1.62 -6.79 -6.40
CA GLU A 178 -2.27 -8.01 -6.88
C GLU A 178 -3.78 -7.98 -6.72
N PHE A 179 -4.27 -7.26 -5.71
CA PHE A 179 -5.68 -7.28 -5.37
C PHE A 179 -6.10 -6.04 -4.57
N ALA A 180 -7.39 -5.74 -4.65
CA ALA A 180 -8.09 -4.81 -3.77
C ALA A 180 -9.43 -5.43 -3.35
N GLN A 181 -9.79 -5.28 -2.08
CA GLN A 181 -10.98 -5.88 -1.50
C GLN A 181 -11.84 -4.83 -0.81
N TYR A 182 -13.11 -4.77 -1.16
CA TYR A 182 -14.11 -3.86 -0.60
C TYR A 182 -15.19 -4.68 0.10
N LYS A 183 -15.30 -4.51 1.41
CA LYS A 183 -16.34 -5.11 2.23
C LYS A 183 -17.33 -4.02 2.64
N LEU A 184 -18.54 -4.08 2.08
CA LEU A 184 -19.66 -3.22 2.42
C LEU A 184 -20.54 -3.90 3.47
N GLU A 185 -20.88 -3.16 4.52
CA GLU A 185 -21.83 -3.56 5.55
C GLU A 185 -22.76 -2.37 5.84
N THR A 186 -23.95 -2.38 5.26
CA THR A 186 -24.93 -1.29 5.31
C THR A 186 -26.30 -1.80 5.73
N LYS A 187 -27.13 -0.95 6.33
CA LYS A 187 -28.53 -1.27 6.63
C LYS A 187 -29.41 -0.60 5.58
N PHE A 188 -30.48 -1.29 5.19
CA PHE A 188 -31.45 -0.69 4.29
C PHE A 188 -32.18 0.44 5.02
N LYS A 189 -31.96 1.68 4.58
CA LYS A 189 -32.67 2.87 5.08
C LYS A 189 -33.78 3.19 4.08
N SER A 190 -35.03 2.96 4.47
CA SER A 190 -36.22 3.38 3.71
C SER A 190 -36.87 4.54 4.43
N ASP A 191 -37.07 5.66 3.74
CA ASP A 191 -37.86 6.78 4.25
C ASP A 191 -39.37 6.50 4.14
N ILE A 192 -39.75 5.45 3.40
CA ILE A 192 -41.13 5.01 3.26
C ILE A 192 -41.44 4.05 4.41
N SER A 193 -42.30 4.50 5.33
CA SER A 193 -42.86 3.73 6.43
C SER A 193 -43.60 2.49 5.89
N GLY A 194 -43.07 1.29 6.13
CA GLY A 194 -43.69 0.02 5.74
C GLY A 194 -42.93 -0.82 4.70
N GLY A 195 -41.69 -0.44 4.34
CA GLY A 195 -40.85 -1.27 3.48
C GLY A 195 -40.41 -2.57 4.19
N ILE A 196 -40.69 -3.74 3.59
CA ILE A 196 -40.38 -5.10 4.10
C ILE A 196 -38.89 -5.27 4.49
N LEU A 197 -38.00 -4.46 3.92
CA LEU A 197 -36.55 -4.48 4.15
C LEU A 197 -36.08 -3.46 5.20
N ALA A 198 -36.90 -2.46 5.56
CA ALA A 198 -36.54 -1.40 6.51
C ALA A 198 -36.53 -1.90 7.96
N ASP A 199 -37.41 -2.86 8.27
CA ASP A 199 -37.51 -3.48 9.61
C ASP A 199 -36.47 -4.59 9.84
N ARG A 200 -35.69 -4.97 8.81
CA ARG A 200 -34.66 -6.00 8.96
C ARG A 200 -33.49 -5.45 9.77
N LYS A 201 -33.29 -6.01 10.98
CA LYS A 201 -32.16 -5.68 11.85
C LYS A 201 -30.79 -6.07 11.26
N GLU A 202 -30.77 -7.04 10.35
CA GLU A 202 -29.54 -7.58 9.76
C GLU A 202 -28.98 -6.68 8.65
N PRO A 203 -27.67 -6.36 8.68
CA PRO A 203 -27.05 -5.54 7.64
C PRO A 203 -26.84 -6.34 6.34
N LEU A 204 -27.02 -5.66 5.21
CA LEU A 204 -26.59 -6.11 3.90
C LEU A 204 -25.06 -6.14 3.85
N ARG A 205 -24.52 -7.31 3.48
CA ARG A 205 -23.08 -7.55 3.37
C ARG A 205 -22.72 -7.83 1.92
N CYS A 206 -21.89 -6.99 1.33
CA CYS A 206 -21.35 -7.22 -0.01
C CYS A 206 -19.82 -7.26 0.06
N LEU A 207 -19.21 -8.17 -0.70
CA LEU A 207 -17.77 -8.31 -0.82
C LEU A 207 -17.38 -8.27 -2.29
N VAL A 208 -16.66 -7.23 -2.68
CA VAL A 208 -16.07 -7.11 -4.01
C VAL A 208 -14.57 -7.29 -3.90
N LYS A 209 -13.99 -8.20 -4.69
CA LYS A 209 -12.55 -8.43 -4.72
C LYS A 209 -12.06 -8.36 -6.16
N PHE A 210 -11.18 -7.40 -6.43
CA PHE A 210 -10.44 -7.29 -7.68
C PHE A 210 -9.13 -8.05 -7.53
N SER A 211 -8.72 -8.79 -8.55
CA SER A 211 -7.46 -9.51 -8.59
C SER A 211 -6.84 -9.39 -9.98
N SER A 212 -5.60 -8.96 -10.06
CA SER A 212 -4.84 -8.81 -11.30
C SER A 212 -3.35 -8.77 -10.95
N PRO A 213 -2.42 -9.28 -11.78
CA PRO A 213 -0.99 -9.09 -11.55
C PRO A 213 -0.58 -7.61 -11.46
N HIS A 214 -1.24 -6.74 -12.22
CA HIS A 214 -1.01 -5.29 -12.26
C HIS A 214 -2.33 -4.54 -12.06
N LEU A 215 -2.95 -4.65 -10.87
CA LEU A 215 -4.28 -4.11 -10.63
C LEU A 215 -4.39 -2.61 -10.93
N LEU A 216 -3.44 -1.80 -10.45
CA LEU A 216 -3.52 -0.34 -10.63
C LEU A 216 -3.37 0.07 -12.09
N GLU A 217 -2.50 -0.61 -12.84
CA GLU A 217 -2.35 -0.38 -14.28
C GLU A 217 -3.59 -0.85 -15.05
N ALA A 218 -4.17 -1.98 -14.65
CA ALA A 218 -5.42 -2.46 -15.21
C ALA A 218 -6.57 -1.48 -14.95
N LEU A 219 -6.66 -0.91 -13.75
CA LEU A 219 -7.64 0.14 -13.45
C LEU A 219 -7.42 1.38 -14.31
N LYS A 220 -6.17 1.82 -14.50
CA LYS A 220 -5.80 2.94 -15.38
C LYS A 220 -6.23 2.69 -16.83
N SER A 221 -6.19 1.45 -17.32
CA SER A 221 -6.55 1.12 -18.71
C SER A 221 -8.05 0.86 -18.96
N LEU A 222 -8.88 0.70 -17.92
CA LEU A 222 -10.31 0.39 -18.07
C LEU A 222 -11.07 1.44 -18.89
N ALA A 223 -10.90 2.72 -18.56
CA ALA A 223 -11.61 3.80 -19.23
C ALA A 223 -11.12 4.05 -20.67
N PRO A 224 -9.79 4.13 -20.93
CA PRO A 224 -9.28 4.19 -22.31
C PRO A 224 -9.68 3.00 -23.20
N ALA A 225 -9.89 1.82 -22.61
CA ALA A 225 -10.35 0.63 -23.33
C ALA A 225 -11.88 0.59 -23.56
N GLY A 226 -12.64 1.57 -23.05
CA GLY A 226 -14.10 1.60 -23.17
C GLY A 226 -14.84 0.57 -22.31
N ILE A 227 -14.17 -0.03 -21.32
CA ILE A 227 -14.76 -1.06 -20.44
C ILE A 227 -15.52 -0.42 -19.27
N ALA A 228 -15.14 0.80 -18.91
CA ALA A 228 -15.76 1.56 -17.82
C ALA A 228 -15.86 3.05 -18.15
N ASP A 229 -16.86 3.72 -17.60
CA ASP A 229 -17.06 5.15 -17.81
C ASP A 229 -15.99 5.99 -17.10
N ALA A 230 -15.58 7.10 -17.73
CA ALA A 230 -14.70 8.09 -17.13
C ALA A 230 -15.52 9.26 -16.53
N PRO A 231 -15.24 9.70 -15.29
CA PRO A 231 -14.13 9.28 -14.43
C PRO A 231 -14.42 7.99 -13.64
N LEU A 232 -13.37 7.21 -13.39
CA LEU A 232 -13.46 6.02 -12.55
C LEU A 232 -13.82 6.38 -11.10
N SER A 233 -14.51 5.46 -10.43
CA SER A 233 -14.95 5.63 -9.05
C SER A 233 -13.80 6.02 -8.11
N PRO A 234 -13.96 7.04 -7.25
CA PRO A 234 -12.97 7.42 -6.25
C PRO A 234 -12.54 6.28 -5.33
N LEU A 235 -13.40 5.27 -5.14
CA LEU A 235 -13.05 4.08 -4.35
C LEU A 235 -11.87 3.32 -4.98
N LEU A 236 -11.84 3.22 -6.30
CA LEU A 236 -10.80 2.51 -7.04
C LEU A 236 -9.53 3.35 -7.21
N THR A 237 -9.68 4.67 -7.38
CA THR A 237 -8.55 5.57 -7.62
C THR A 237 -7.83 5.98 -6.33
N CYS A 238 -8.47 5.86 -5.16
CA CYS A 238 -7.87 6.26 -3.88
C CYS A 238 -6.97 5.22 -3.21
N ILE A 239 -6.82 4.01 -3.78
CA ILE A 239 -5.96 2.93 -3.23
C ILE A 239 -4.56 3.45 -2.88
N PRO A 240 -3.87 4.17 -3.78
CA PRO A 240 -2.49 4.53 -3.51
C PRO A 240 -2.38 5.77 -2.60
N SER A 241 -3.34 6.71 -2.69
CA SER A 241 -3.39 7.90 -1.84
C SER A 241 -3.75 7.58 -0.39
N LYS A 242 -4.67 6.63 -0.18
CA LYS A 242 -5.04 6.11 1.16
C LYS A 242 -4.10 5.02 1.68
N LYS A 243 -3.15 4.55 0.86
CA LYS A 243 -2.20 3.48 1.20
C LYS A 243 -2.91 2.26 1.76
N MET A 244 -4.00 1.82 1.12
CA MET A 244 -4.80 0.69 1.59
C MET A 244 -5.42 -0.06 0.43
N ASN A 245 -5.46 -1.40 0.51
CA ASN A 245 -6.12 -2.26 -0.45
C ASN A 245 -7.21 -3.15 0.17
N TYR A 246 -7.44 -3.04 1.48
CA TYR A 246 -8.63 -3.56 2.15
C TYR A 246 -9.49 -2.42 2.65
N PHE A 247 -10.71 -2.33 2.12
CA PHE A 247 -11.69 -1.30 2.49
C PHE A 247 -12.84 -1.96 3.24
N LYS A 248 -13.20 -1.37 4.37
CA LYS A 248 -14.43 -1.69 5.12
C LYS A 248 -15.33 -0.47 5.09
N ILE A 249 -16.40 -0.55 4.32
CA ILE A 249 -17.39 0.51 4.18
C ILE A 249 -18.56 0.13 5.10
N ARG A 250 -18.81 0.98 6.09
CA ARG A 250 -19.90 0.84 7.06
C ARG A 250 -20.72 2.11 7.08
N ASP A 251 -22.00 1.98 7.38
CA ASP A 251 -22.82 3.15 7.68
C ASP A 251 -22.25 3.90 8.90
N LYS A 252 -22.21 5.23 8.81
CA LYS A 252 -21.97 6.12 9.95
C LYS A 252 -23.19 6.17 10.85
#